data_AF-A0A925SD10-F1
#
_entry.id   AF-A0A925SD10-F1
#
_cell.length_a   1.000
_cell.length_b   1.000
_cell.length_c   1.000
_cell.angle_alpha   90.00
_cell.angle_beta   90.00
_cell.angle_gamma   90.00
#
_symmetry.space_group_name_H-M   'P 1'
#
loop_
_entity.id
_entity.type
_entity.pdbx_description
1 polymer ?
#
loop_
_entity_poly.entity_id
_entity_poly.type
_entity_poly.pdbx_seq_one_letter_code
_entity_poly.pdbx_strand_id
1 'polypeptide(L)'
;MQPIKKDELFRHLGDFLKSKGIELTNGSFTAPIQEGCDLLSDTINATQKTVEHTKTQVNEALDHLRQSIHERTAPKPTASPSPEPPGSGQKSKARSNPEEKPRAKRPLPKVKARRRKQ
;
A
#
# COMPACT_ATOMS: atom_id res chain seq x y z
N MET A 1 7.32 -13.75 1.03
CA MET A 1 7.30 -15.20 0.77
C MET A 1 8.09 -15.47 -0.50
N GLN A 2 8.68 -16.67 -0.63
CA GLN A 2 9.39 -17.03 -1.87
C GLN A 2 8.38 -17.57 -2.90
N PRO A 3 8.40 -17.07 -4.14
CA PRO A 3 7.51 -17.57 -5.19
C PRO A 3 7.92 -18.98 -5.62
N ILE A 4 6.92 -19.81 -5.90
CA ILE A 4 7.08 -21.16 -6.42
C ILE A 4 7.45 -21.09 -7.90
N LYS A 5 8.47 -21.84 -8.32
CA LYS A 5 8.81 -21.95 -9.75
C LYS A 5 7.87 -22.96 -10.44
N LYS A 6 7.54 -22.70 -11.70
CA LYS A 6 6.58 -23.52 -12.47
C LYS A 6 6.91 -25.01 -12.47
N ASP A 7 8.17 -25.35 -12.77
CA ASP A 7 8.63 -26.75 -12.81
C ASP A 7 8.85 -27.41 -11.43
N GLU A 8 8.79 -26.62 -10.35
CA GLU A 8 9.12 -27.10 -9.01
C GLU A 8 8.04 -28.06 -8.47
N LEU A 9 6.76 -27.71 -8.65
CA LEU A 9 5.66 -28.58 -8.27
C LEU A 9 5.66 -29.88 -9.07
N PHE A 10 5.92 -29.81 -10.38
CA PHE A 10 5.99 -30.99 -11.22
C PHE A 10 7.13 -31.92 -10.80
N ARG A 11 8.31 -31.35 -10.48
CA ARG A 11 9.45 -32.14 -9.99
C ARG A 11 9.16 -32.80 -8.65
N HIS A 12 8.61 -32.06 -7.68
CA HIS A 12 8.24 -32.61 -6.38
C HIS A 12 7.17 -33.69 -6.49
N LEU A 13 6.19 -33.51 -7.38
CA LEU A 13 5.18 -34.52 -7.68
C LEU A 13 5.83 -35.77 -8.29
N GLY A 14 6.75 -35.60 -9.23
CA GLY A 14 7.50 -36.71 -9.83
C GLY A 14 8.32 -37.49 -8.80
N ASP A 15 9.05 -36.79 -7.93
CA ASP A 15 9.86 -37.41 -6.87
C ASP A 15 8.98 -38.14 -5.84
N PHE A 16 7.83 -37.56 -5.49
CA PHE A 16 6.84 -38.19 -4.62
C PHE A 16 6.28 -39.47 -5.26
N LEU A 17 5.90 -39.42 -6.54
CA LEU A 17 5.36 -40.58 -7.24
C LEU A 17 6.41 -41.68 -7.42
N LYS A 18 7.67 -41.33 -7.69
CA LYS A 18 8.79 -42.28 -7.70
C LYS A 18 8.95 -42.98 -6.36
N SER A 19 8.81 -42.27 -5.25
CA SER A 19 8.85 -42.87 -3.91
C SER A 19 7.73 -43.89 -3.67
N LYS A 20 6.64 -43.81 -4.44
CA LYS A 20 5.51 -44.76 -4.43
C LYS A 20 5.63 -45.84 -5.51
N GLY A 21 6.73 -45.88 -6.24
CA GLY A 21 6.97 -46.85 -7.32
C GLY A 21 6.29 -46.48 -8.64
N ILE A 22 5.85 -45.23 -8.81
CA ILE A 22 5.23 -44.73 -10.04
C ILE A 22 6.20 -43.77 -10.72
N GLU A 23 6.67 -44.11 -11.92
CA GLU A 23 7.50 -43.21 -12.71
C GLU A 23 6.65 -42.38 -13.68
N LEU A 24 6.72 -41.05 -13.57
CA LEU A 24 6.26 -40.17 -14.64
C LEU A 24 7.27 -40.20 -15.78
N THR A 25 7.02 -41.07 -16.75
CA THR A 25 7.74 -41.07 -18.02
C THR A 25 7.16 -40.00 -18.95
N ASN A 26 8.02 -39.28 -19.68
CA ASN A 26 7.57 -38.30 -20.67
C ASN A 26 6.63 -38.95 -21.69
N GLY A 27 5.37 -38.52 -21.71
CA GLY A 27 4.33 -39.05 -22.57
C GLY A 27 3.09 -38.15 -22.64
N SER A 28 2.08 -38.56 -23.39
CA SER A 28 0.83 -37.79 -23.53
C SER A 28 0.12 -37.52 -22.20
N PHE A 29 0.36 -38.37 -21.19
CA PHE A 29 -0.22 -38.24 -19.86
C PHE A 29 0.50 -37.23 -18.97
N THR A 30 1.79 -36.95 -19.20
CA THR A 30 2.57 -36.04 -18.34
C THR A 30 2.40 -34.57 -18.71
N ALA A 31 2.13 -34.27 -19.98
CA ALA A 31 1.88 -32.90 -20.46
C ALA A 31 0.74 -32.19 -19.70
N PRO A 32 -0.48 -32.75 -19.58
CA PRO A 32 -1.56 -32.09 -18.84
C PRO A 32 -1.29 -31.98 -17.33
N ILE A 33 -0.50 -32.90 -16.76
CA ILE A 33 -0.10 -32.84 -15.35
C ILE A 33 0.87 -31.68 -15.13
N GLN A 34 1.82 -31.48 -16.05
CA GLN A 34 2.75 -30.36 -16.01
C GLN A 34 2.01 -29.03 -16.14
N GLU A 35 1.10 -28.90 -17.10
CA GLU A 35 0.25 -27.71 -17.26
C GLU A 35 -0.59 -27.43 -16.00
N GLY A 36 -1.12 -28.48 -15.36
CA GLY A 36 -1.83 -28.35 -14.08
C GLY A 36 -0.93 -27.86 -12.94
N CYS A 37 0.32 -28.34 -12.88
CA CYS A 37 1.31 -27.88 -11.90
C CYS A 37 1.72 -26.42 -12.14
N ASP A 38 1.83 -26.00 -13.41
CA ASP A 38 2.13 -24.62 -13.78
C ASP A 38 1.01 -23.67 -13.36
N LEU A 39 -0.24 -24.03 -13.67
CA LEU A 39 -1.42 -23.26 -13.27
C LEU A 39 -1.54 -23.14 -11.75
N LEU A 40 -1.27 -24.24 -11.04
CA LEU A 40 -1.31 -24.26 -9.58
C LEU A 40 -0.20 -23.38 -9.00
N SER A 41 1.01 -23.41 -9.57
CA SER A 41 2.12 -22.53 -9.17
C SER A 41 1.74 -21.07 -9.32
N ASP A 42 1.17 -20.68 -10.47
CA ASP A 42 0.73 -19.31 -10.73
C ASP A 42 -0.36 -18.87 -9.75
N THR A 43 -1.31 -19.76 -9.45
CA THR A 43 -2.39 -19.51 -8.49
C THR A 43 -1.86 -19.30 -7.08
N ILE A 44 -0.98 -20.19 -6.60
CA ILE A 44 -0.38 -20.07 -5.27
C ILE A 44 0.42 -18.78 -5.16
N ASN A 45 1.21 -18.43 -6.18
CA ASN A 45 1.97 -17.19 -6.21
C ASN A 45 1.05 -15.95 -6.18
N ALA A 46 -0.10 -15.99 -6.86
CA ALA A 46 -1.10 -14.93 -6.79
C ALA A 46 -1.73 -14.82 -5.39
N THR A 47 -2.03 -15.96 -4.74
CA THR A 47 -2.52 -15.98 -3.36
C THR A 47 -1.49 -15.43 -2.38
N GLN A 48 -0.22 -15.79 -2.51
CA GLN A 48 0.86 -15.27 -1.66
C GLN A 48 0.93 -13.73 -1.73
N LYS A 49 0.89 -13.16 -2.94
CA LYS A 49 0.85 -11.70 -3.13
C LYS A 49 -0.37 -11.07 -2.47
N THR A 50 -1.53 -11.72 -2.58
CA THR A 50 -2.79 -11.24 -1.98
C THR A 50 -2.72 -11.22 -0.46
N VAL A 51 -2.13 -12.26 0.13
CA VAL A 51 -1.93 -12.36 1.58
C VAL A 51 -0.96 -11.27 2.06
N GLU A 52 0.13 -11.03 1.36
CA GLU A 52 1.10 -9.97 1.70
C GLU A 52 0.47 -8.57 1.62
N HIS A 53 -0.32 -8.32 0.58
CA HIS A 53 -1.04 -7.05 0.43
C HIS A 53 -2.07 -6.85 1.55
N THR A 54 -2.87 -7.87 1.84
CA THR A 54 -3.86 -7.82 2.93
C THR A 54 -3.18 -7.61 4.28
N LYS A 55 -2.05 -8.28 4.55
CA LYS A 55 -1.27 -8.07 5.77
C LYS A 55 -0.80 -6.64 5.92
N THR A 56 -0.34 -6.03 4.83
CA THR A 56 0.12 -4.64 4.81
C THR A 56 -1.03 -3.67 5.12
N GLN A 57 -2.19 -3.85 4.48
CA GLN A 57 -3.37 -3.02 4.72
C GLN A 57 -3.90 -3.15 6.15
N VAL A 58 -3.93 -4.37 6.69
CA VAL A 58 -4.34 -4.59 8.08
C VAL A 58 -3.38 -3.89 9.04
N ASN A 59 -2.08 -3.95 8.77
CA ASN A 59 -1.09 -3.28 9.60
C ASN A 59 -1.22 -1.75 9.54
N GLU A 60 -1.44 -1.19 8.36
CA GLU A 60 -1.70 0.25 8.17
C GLU A 60 -2.97 0.71 8.90
N ALA A 61 -4.07 -0.05 8.80
CA ALA A 61 -5.30 0.23 9.52
C ALA A 61 -5.09 0.19 11.05
N LEU A 62 -4.27 -0.76 11.53
CA LEU A 62 -3.93 -0.88 12.94
C LEU A 62 -3.04 0.28 13.42
N ASP A 63 -2.12 0.74 12.59
CA ASP A 63 -1.28 1.91 12.88
C ASP A 63 -2.09 3.20 12.91
N HIS A 64 -3.07 3.36 12.00
CA HIS A 64 -4.04 4.46 12.06
C HIS A 64 -4.88 4.43 13.33
N LEU A 65 -5.34 3.24 13.75
CA LEU A 65 -6.06 3.08 15.00
C LEU A 65 -5.19 3.49 16.20
N ARG A 66 -3.93 3.05 16.22
CA ARG A 66 -2.97 3.45 17.26
C ARG A 66 -2.72 4.95 17.29
N GLN A 67 -2.59 5.59 16.12
CA GLN A 67 -2.46 7.04 16.01
C GLN A 67 -3.71 7.75 16.55
N SER A 68 -4.90 7.28 16.19
CA SER A 68 -6.16 7.84 16.69
C SER A 68 -6.27 7.70 18.21
N ILE A 69 -5.87 6.56 18.78
CA ILE A 69 -5.78 6.37 20.23
C ILE A 69 -4.76 7.34 20.83
N HIS A 70 -3.57 7.49 20.24
CA HIS A 70 -2.60 8.48 20.68
C HIS A 70 -3.18 9.90 20.66
N GLU A 71 -3.86 10.32 19.61
CA GLU A 71 -4.47 11.66 19.53
C GLU A 71 -5.58 11.86 20.56
N ARG A 72 -6.37 10.80 20.83
CA ARG A 72 -7.51 10.85 21.76
C ARG A 72 -7.12 10.65 23.23
N THR A 73 -6.03 9.96 23.49
CA THR A 73 -5.57 9.55 24.82
C THR A 73 -4.29 10.28 25.22
N ALA A 74 -3.64 11.03 24.33
CA ALA A 74 -2.54 11.91 24.70
C ALA A 74 -3.04 12.93 25.73
N PRO A 75 -2.31 13.12 26.84
CA PRO A 75 -2.60 14.19 27.76
C PRO A 75 -2.58 15.50 26.98
N LYS A 76 -3.67 16.28 27.09
CA LYS A 76 -3.74 17.63 26.53
C LYS A 76 -2.46 18.36 26.97
N PRO A 77 -1.66 18.94 26.06
CA PRO A 77 -0.46 19.64 26.48
C PRO A 77 -0.92 20.71 27.46
N THR A 78 -0.59 20.52 28.74
CA THR A 78 -0.53 21.60 29.71
C THR A 78 0.30 22.66 29.02
N ALA A 79 -0.30 23.81 28.76
CA ALA A 79 0.35 24.95 28.16
C ALA A 79 1.76 25.02 28.71
N SER A 80 2.76 24.82 27.84
CA SER A 80 4.11 25.26 28.15
C SER A 80 3.98 26.68 28.68
N PRO A 81 4.55 27.03 29.84
CA PRO A 81 4.46 28.39 30.34
C PRO A 81 4.89 29.31 29.21
N SER A 82 3.99 30.23 28.87
CA SER A 82 4.25 31.34 27.97
C SER A 82 5.65 31.88 28.29
N PRO A 83 6.55 32.08 27.31
CA PRO A 83 7.71 32.90 27.57
C PRO A 83 7.17 34.26 28.03
N GLU A 84 7.44 34.59 29.28
CA GLU A 84 7.09 35.87 29.87
C GLU A 84 7.66 36.99 28.98
N PRO A 85 6.87 38.01 28.62
CA PRO A 85 7.38 39.13 27.84
C PRO A 85 8.39 39.91 28.69
N PRO A 86 9.62 40.17 28.20
CA PRO A 86 10.54 41.02 28.94
C PRO A 86 9.99 42.44 28.92
N GLY A 87 9.74 42.97 30.12
CA GLY A 87 9.94 44.37 30.48
C GLY A 87 9.18 45.42 29.67
N SER A 88 8.23 46.06 30.34
CA SER A 88 7.70 47.37 30.00
C SER A 88 8.81 48.39 29.72
N GLY A 89 9.07 48.64 28.43
CA GLY A 89 9.85 49.76 27.91
C GLY A 89 8.98 50.56 26.93
N GLN A 90 8.75 51.82 27.27
CA GLN A 90 7.78 52.73 26.68
C GLN A 90 8.29 53.39 25.37
N LYS A 91 7.33 53.73 24.47
CA LYS A 91 7.41 54.65 23.29
C LYS A 91 7.98 54.01 22.01
N SER A 92 7.42 54.17 20.80
CA SER A 92 6.55 55.22 20.25
C SER A 92 5.77 54.72 19.01
N LYS A 93 4.64 55.38 18.73
CA LYS A 93 3.80 55.30 17.53
C LYS A 93 4.59 55.30 16.21
N ALA A 94 4.16 54.47 15.26
CA ALA A 94 3.95 54.88 13.87
C ALA A 94 2.93 53.95 13.19
N ARG A 95 2.05 54.56 12.41
CA ARG A 95 0.79 54.04 11.89
C ARG A 95 0.94 53.87 10.38
N SER A 96 0.72 52.66 9.85
CA SER A 96 0.19 52.44 8.49
C SER A 96 0.03 50.95 8.19
N ASN A 97 -1.21 50.46 8.27
CA ASN A 97 -1.74 49.51 7.27
C ASN A 97 -2.13 50.36 6.04
N PRO A 98 -2.35 49.83 4.82
CA PRO A 98 -2.65 48.44 4.46
C PRO A 98 -1.95 47.94 3.17
N GLU A 99 -1.95 46.63 2.90
CA GLU A 99 -2.40 46.15 1.57
C GLU A 99 -2.64 44.63 1.51
N GLU A 100 -3.83 44.29 1.04
CA GLU A 100 -4.30 42.96 0.71
C GLU A 100 -3.65 42.40 -0.57
N LYS A 101 -3.35 41.10 -0.52
CA LYS A 101 -3.38 40.04 -1.57
C LYS A 101 -3.53 40.43 -3.07
N PRO A 102 -3.00 39.58 -3.97
CA PRO A 102 -3.96 38.68 -4.62
C PRO A 102 -3.53 37.20 -4.79
N ARG A 103 -4.50 36.39 -4.40
CA ARG A 103 -4.84 35.01 -4.72
C ARG A 103 -4.50 34.58 -6.17
N ALA A 104 -3.55 33.64 -6.33
CA ALA A 104 -3.32 32.97 -7.60
C ALA A 104 -4.45 31.95 -7.90
N LYS A 105 -5.26 32.24 -8.92
CA LYS A 105 -6.29 31.34 -9.47
C LYS A 105 -5.62 30.29 -10.37
N ARG A 106 -5.64 29.01 -9.97
CA ARG A 106 -5.37 27.88 -10.90
C ARG A 106 -6.68 27.54 -11.64
N PRO A 107 -6.69 27.47 -13.00
CA PRO A 107 -7.88 27.10 -13.75
C PRO A 107 -8.13 25.58 -13.77
N LEU A 108 -9.41 25.21 -13.77
CA LEU A 108 -9.96 23.85 -13.86
C LEU A 108 -9.72 23.18 -15.24
N PRO A 109 -9.75 21.84 -15.33
CA PRO A 109 -9.49 21.07 -16.55
C PRO A 109 -10.64 21.13 -17.58
N LYS A 110 -10.28 21.31 -18.86
CA LYS A 110 -11.21 21.24 -20.01
C LYS A 110 -11.57 19.78 -20.32
N VAL A 111 -12.84 19.42 -20.09
CA VAL A 111 -13.49 18.22 -20.63
C VAL A 111 -13.61 18.37 -22.15
N LYS A 112 -12.94 17.51 -22.93
CA LYS A 112 -13.23 17.34 -24.36
C LYS A 112 -14.17 16.16 -24.55
N ALA A 113 -15.44 16.49 -24.80
CA ALA A 113 -16.46 15.56 -25.24
C ALA A 113 -16.07 14.93 -26.58
N ARG A 114 -16.07 13.59 -26.62
CA ARG A 114 -15.78 12.77 -27.80
C ARG A 114 -17.08 12.66 -28.62
N ARG A 115 -17.10 13.28 -29.80
CA ARG A 115 -18.25 13.25 -30.73
C ARG A 115 -18.55 11.82 -31.18
N ARG A 116 -19.83 11.48 -31.08
CA ARG A 116 -20.49 10.27 -31.57
C ARG A 116 -20.54 10.34 -33.11
N LYS A 117 -20.05 9.31 -33.80
CA LYS A 117 -20.31 9.08 -35.23
C LYS A 117 -21.76 8.61 -35.39
N GLN A 118 -22.51 9.24 -36.28
CA GLN A 118 -23.54 8.60 -37.09
C GLN A 118 -22.96 8.46 -38.50
#